data_AF-A0A962Y7X3-F1
#
_entry.id   AF-A0A962Y7X3-F1
#
_cell.length_a   1.000
_cell.length_b   1.000
_cell.length_c   1.000
_cell.angle_alpha   90.00
_cell.angle_beta   90.00
_cell.angle_gamma   90.00
#
_symmetry.space_group_name_H-M   'P 1'
#
loop_
_entity.id
_entity.type
_entity.pdbx_description
1 polymer ?
#
loop_
_entity_poly.entity_id
_entity_poly.type
_entity_poly.pdbx_seq_one_letter_code
_entity_poly.pdbx_strand_id
1 'polypeptide(L)'
;MDDFLLRALAGGMGLALLTGPLGSFIVWRRMAYFGDTLAHSGLLGVGLGIMLGIDPTLGVVMVCITIALCLVVLQRQQRLA
;
A
#
# COMPACT_ATOMS: atom_id res chain seq x y z
N MET A 1 -13.39 -12.89 -24.63
CA MET A 1 -12.03 -12.31 -24.46
C MET A 1 -12.11 -10.81 -24.24
N ASP A 2 -13.03 -10.15 -24.92
CA ASP A 2 -13.25 -8.70 -24.83
C ASP A 2 -13.66 -8.21 -23.44
N ASP A 3 -14.50 -8.95 -22.71
CA ASP A 3 -14.87 -8.61 -21.31
C ASP A 3 -13.69 -8.60 -20.34
N PHE A 4 -12.74 -9.53 -20.52
CA PHE A 4 -11.54 -9.57 -19.70
C PHE A 4 -10.64 -8.37 -20.01
N LEU A 5 -10.50 -8.03 -21.30
CA LEU A 5 -9.74 -6.88 -21.75
C LEU A 5 -10.37 -5.57 -21.24
N LEU A 6 -11.70 -5.44 -21.29
CA LEU A 6 -12.45 -4.29 -20.78
C LEU A 6 -12.33 -4.13 -19.26
N ARG A 7 -12.45 -5.23 -18.49
CA ARG A 7 -12.21 -5.19 -17.03
C ARG A 7 -10.75 -4.90 -16.67
N ALA A 8 -9.79 -5.44 -17.42
CA ALA A 8 -8.38 -5.15 -17.24
C ALA A 8 -8.05 -3.68 -17.55
N LEU A 9 -8.60 -3.13 -18.64
CA LEU A 9 -8.47 -1.71 -19.00
C LEU A 9 -9.13 -0.80 -17.96
N ALA A 10 -10.35 -1.12 -17.51
CA ALA A 10 -11.05 -0.36 -16.48
C ALA A 10 -10.28 -0.37 -15.14
N GLY A 11 -9.77 -1.54 -14.73
CA GLY A 11 -8.95 -1.68 -13.54
C GLY A 11 -7.61 -0.92 -13.66
N GLY A 12 -6.95 -1.02 -14.82
CA GLY A 12 -5.70 -0.32 -15.10
C GLY A 12 -5.84 1.20 -15.13
N MET A 13 -6.91 1.73 -15.75
CA MET A 13 -7.21 3.16 -15.73
C MET A 13 -7.51 3.65 -14.31
N GLY A 14 -8.29 2.88 -13.54
CA GLY A 14 -8.56 3.17 -12.13
C GLY A 14 -7.26 3.24 -11.32
N LEU A 15 -6.38 2.26 -11.47
CA LEU A 15 -5.07 2.24 -10.82
C LEU A 15 -4.19 3.40 -11.25
N ALA A 16 -4.15 3.74 -12.54
CA ALA A 16 -3.34 4.85 -13.05
C ALA A 16 -3.79 6.20 -12.48
N LEU A 17 -5.11 6.43 -12.43
CA LEU A 17 -5.70 7.64 -11.86
C LEU A 17 -5.48 7.76 -10.36
N LEU A 18 -5.45 6.65 -9.61
CA LEU A 18 -5.17 6.67 -8.18
C LEU A 18 -3.68 6.80 -7.89
N THR A 19 -2.83 6.05 -8.62
CA THR A 19 -1.38 5.96 -8.36
C THR A 19 -0.64 7.22 -8.80
N GLY A 20 -1.08 7.90 -9.86
CA GLY A 20 -0.47 9.15 -10.34
C GLY A 20 -0.37 10.24 -9.26
N PRO A 21 -1.51 10.72 -8.70
CA PRO A 21 -1.50 11.73 -7.65
C PRO A 21 -0.90 11.21 -6.33
N LEU A 22 -1.16 9.94 -5.96
CA LEU A 22 -0.57 9.35 -4.75
C LEU A 22 0.97 9.31 -4.83
N GLY A 23 1.53 8.91 -5.97
CA GLY A 23 2.98 8.90 -6.19
C GLY A 23 3.60 10.29 -6.12
N SER A 24 2.96 11.28 -6.77
CA SER A 24 3.40 12.68 -6.71
C SER A 24 3.39 13.22 -5.27
N PHE A 25 2.35 12.91 -4.50
CA PHE A 25 2.23 13.32 -3.10
C PHE A 25 3.29 12.67 -2.18
N ILE A 26 3.57 11.38 -2.38
CA ILE A 26 4.60 10.64 -1.63
C ILE A 26 5.99 11.23 -1.88
N VAL A 27 6.32 11.56 -3.13
CA VAL A 27 7.60 12.19 -3.48
C VAL A 27 7.70 13.60 -2.89
N TRP A 28 6.65 14.41 -3.01
CA TRP A 28 6.66 15.79 -2.54
C TRP A 28 6.84 15.91 -1.02
N ARG A 29 6.36 14.92 -0.27
CA ARG A 29 6.46 14.88 1.19
C ARG A 29 7.75 14.23 1.72
N ARG A 30 8.74 13.93 0.84
CA ARG A 30 9.97 13.18 1.17
C ARG A 30 9.70 11.79 1.79
N MET A 31 8.56 11.20 1.45
CA MET A 31 8.11 9.88 1.94
C MET A 31 8.55 8.73 1.02
N ALA A 32 9.58 8.90 0.20
CA ALA A 32 9.99 7.87 -0.77
C ALA A 32 10.33 6.52 -0.09
N TYR A 33 10.93 6.55 1.10
CA TYR A 33 11.22 5.35 1.92
C TYR A 33 9.98 4.67 2.51
N PHE A 34 8.85 5.38 2.56
CA PHE A 34 7.58 4.84 3.05
C PHE A 34 6.99 3.81 2.08
N GLY A 35 7.18 4.02 0.77
CA GLY A 35 6.75 3.07 -0.26
C GLY A 35 7.57 1.77 -0.23
N ASP A 36 8.88 1.88 -0.06
CA ASP A 36 9.79 0.73 0.00
C ASP A 36 9.52 -0.17 1.22
N THR A 37 9.38 0.44 2.39
CA THR A 37 9.01 -0.27 3.63
C THR A 37 7.62 -0.88 3.56
N LEU A 38 6.62 -0.19 2.98
CA LEU A 38 5.28 -0.75 2.76
C LEU A 38 5.28 -1.92 1.77
N ALA A 39 6.10 -1.90 0.73
CA ALA A 39 6.20 -3.01 -0.22
C ALA A 39 6.72 -4.29 0.45
N HIS A 40 7.78 -4.18 1.26
CA HIS A 40 8.32 -5.32 2.03
C HIS A 40 7.35 -5.81 3.11
N SER A 41 6.66 -4.87 3.74
CA SER A 41 5.64 -5.14 4.76
C SER A 41 4.38 -5.78 4.19
N GLY A 42 4.03 -5.48 2.94
CA GLY A 42 2.93 -6.09 2.22
C GLY A 42 3.15 -7.59 2.02
N LEU A 43 4.38 -8.02 1.73
CA LEU A 43 4.74 -9.45 1.64
C LEU A 43 4.56 -10.17 2.99
N LEU A 44 4.98 -9.53 4.08
CA LEU A 44 4.72 -10.04 5.44
C LEU A 44 3.21 -10.13 5.72
N GLY A 45 2.42 -9.15 5.27
CA GLY A 45 0.97 -9.16 5.38
C GLY A 45 0.28 -10.29 4.61
N VAL A 46 0.75 -10.60 3.40
CA VAL A 46 0.28 -11.76 2.63
C VAL A 46 0.61 -13.06 3.39
N GLY A 47 1.85 -13.20 3.87
CA GLY A 47 2.29 -14.39 4.61
C GLY A 47 1.49 -14.61 5.89
N LEU A 48 1.23 -13.54 6.65
CA LEU A 48 0.40 -13.59 7.85
C LEU A 48 -1.07 -13.88 7.54
N GLY A 49 -1.62 -13.33 6.45
CA GLY A 49 -2.99 -13.62 5.99
C GLY A 49 -3.18 -15.10 5.66
N ILE A 50 -2.22 -15.69 4.93
CA ILE A 50 -2.22 -17.12 4.60
C ILE A 50 -2.08 -17.98 5.87
N MET A 51 -1.20 -17.60 6.81
CA MET A 51 -1.01 -18.32 8.08
C MET A 51 -2.24 -18.30 8.99
N LEU A 52 -2.99 -17.19 9.04
CA LEU A 52 -4.22 -17.07 9.83
C LEU A 52 -5.44 -17.73 9.18
N GLY A 53 -5.33 -18.21 7.93
CA GLY A 53 -6.45 -18.78 7.18
C GLY A 53 -7.56 -17.78 6.83
N ILE A 54 -7.25 -16.48 6.88
CA ILE A 54 -8.15 -15.38 6.52
C ILE A 54 -7.86 -14.98 5.07
N ASP A 55 -8.84 -14.39 4.38
CA ASP A 55 -8.64 -13.84 3.03
C ASP A 55 -7.34 -13.00 2.98
N PRO A 56 -6.39 -13.33 2.08
CA PRO A 56 -5.08 -12.68 2.05
C PRO A 56 -5.19 -11.17 1.86
N THR A 57 -6.24 -10.70 1.16
CA THR A 57 -6.59 -9.28 1.03
C THR A 57 -6.84 -8.60 2.37
N LEU A 58 -7.58 -9.24 3.28
CA LEU A 58 -7.83 -8.72 4.63
C LEU A 58 -6.55 -8.70 5.47
N GLY A 59 -5.74 -9.75 5.40
CA GLY A 59 -4.44 -9.82 6.09
C GLY A 59 -3.48 -8.71 5.62
N VAL A 60 -3.37 -8.50 4.31
CA VAL A 60 -2.55 -7.43 3.73
C VAL A 60 -3.05 -6.06 4.17
N VAL A 61 -4.35 -5.80 4.11
CA VAL A 61 -4.93 -4.51 4.51
C VAL A 61 -4.64 -4.22 5.98
N MET A 62 -4.84 -5.19 6.88
CA MET A 62 -4.58 -5.01 8.31
C MET A 62 -3.11 -4.72 8.60
N VAL A 63 -2.19 -5.47 8.00
CA VAL A 63 -0.75 -5.30 8.23
C VAL A 63 -0.24 -3.99 7.62
N CYS A 64 -0.67 -3.64 6.41
CA CYS A 64 -0.34 -2.36 5.78
C CYS A 64 -0.86 -1.17 6.60
N ILE A 65 -2.09 -1.22 7.11
CA ILE A 65 -2.64 -0.16 7.97
C ILE A 65 -1.81 -0.03 9.25
N THR A 66 -1.51 -1.16 9.91
CA THR A 66 -0.74 -1.18 11.16
C THR A 66 0.64 -0.54 10.97
N ILE A 67 1.33 -0.90 9.88
CA ILE A 67 2.68 -0.38 9.58
C ILE A 67 2.63 1.06 9.12
N ALA A 68 1.64 1.45 8.30
CA ALA A 68 1.44 2.84 7.92
C ALA A 68 1.19 3.74 9.15
N LEU A 69 0.35 3.30 10.09
CA LEU A 69 0.11 3.99 11.36
C LEU A 69 1.40 4.09 12.20
N CYS A 70 2.11 2.98 12.37
CA CYS A 70 3.36 2.94 13.12
C CYS A 70 4.38 3.95 12.58
N LEU A 71 4.58 3.95 11.25
CA LEU A 71 5.49 4.86 10.59
C LEU A 71 5.02 6.33 10.66
N VAL A 72 3.71 6.61 10.56
CA VAL A 72 3.17 7.97 10.74
C VAL A 72 3.41 8.49 12.15
N VAL A 73 3.21 7.65 13.17
CA VAL A 73 3.48 8.00 14.57
C VAL A 73 4.97 8.29 14.77
N LEU A 74 5.84 7.43 14.22
CA LEU A 74 7.29 7.59 14.34
C LEU A 74 7.79 8.86 13.64
N GLN A 75 7.29 9.15 12.43
CA GLN A 75 7.61 10.39 11.72
C GLN A 75 7.16 11.64 12.46
N ARG A 76 6.05 11.55 13.21
CA ARG A 76 5.57 12.67 14.03
C ARG A 76 6.55 13.04 15.13
N GLN A 77 7.25 12.05 15.72
CA GLN A 77 8.25 12.28 16.76
C GLN A 77 9.56 12.86 16.21
N GLN A 78 9.97 12.48 15.00
CA GLN A 78 11.20 12.98 14.36
C GLN A 78 11.13 14.47 13.99
N ARG A 79 9.95 15.08 13.97
CA ARG A 79 9.77 16.52 13.69
C ARG A 79 9.92 17.42 14.93
N LEU A 80 10.16 16.83 16.11
CA LEU A 80 10.23 17.53 17.40
C LEU A 80 11.63 17.49 18.05
N ALA A 81 12.64 16.90 17.39
CA ALA A 81 14.03 16.90 17.83
C ALA A 81 14.84 17.95 17.07
#